data_AF-A0A813JCC5-F1
#
_entry.id   AF-A0A813JCC5-F1
#
_cell.length_a   1.000
_cell.length_b   1.000
_cell.length_c   1.000
_cell.angle_alpha   90.00
_cell.angle_beta   90.00
_cell.angle_gamma   90.00
#
_symmetry.space_group_name_H-M   'P 1'
#
loop_
_entity.id
_entity.type
_entity.pdbx_description
1 polymer ?
#
loop_
_entity_poly.entity_id
_entity_poly.type
_entity_poly.pdbx_seq_one_letter_code
_entity_poly.pdbx_strand_id
1 'polypeptide(L)'
;MAGLTHDMLPHVRRKTSLPNPKRDSIEQFRDYFRKEPKVLEMLLNKVKVCADCKKPCAYHQERCNSCGSSLSQVSISHTDNILLSFVLGIGKGKFPFKISVRFQDENCLCFDDPLSVSAVHLCCVPAQEYVPDLRYLFGRPRRGRRMLELLYNSAAKACLENYWGDESFQEFYLGGKVKWKKLLTESELFVLTAAGMNYPPSQYQLHVQFIHGPLLPFHYALFLEGGHFHYKRFFPYSFLLASLNALEDDNRDFRNSHPDYDMDLIIDEMEKFYGISYDKHWHAMISQIKQMQETHAPWAEKDFEYRVVGNQVFDAQAGFHHPGITVKSLQTSDVKRIQSYGRPYDTDEKPSGGSYNFPAENPKELQDWTE
;
A
#
# COMPACT_ATOMS: atom_id res chain seq x y z
N MET A 1 17.13 -6.67 -14.28
CA MET A 1 16.82 -7.98 -14.89
C MET A 1 15.31 -8.11 -15.03
N ALA A 2 14.81 -8.78 -16.07
CA ALA A 2 13.37 -8.96 -16.33
C ALA A 2 13.11 -10.21 -17.21
N GLY A 3 11.88 -10.69 -17.23
CA GLY A 3 11.48 -11.88 -17.98
C GLY A 3 11.96 -13.15 -17.31
N LEU A 4 11.30 -13.52 -16.22
CA LEU A 4 11.59 -14.75 -15.50
C LEU A 4 11.40 -15.98 -16.40
N THR A 5 12.32 -16.94 -16.28
CA THR A 5 12.28 -18.20 -17.05
C THR A 5 11.36 -19.25 -16.43
N HIS A 6 11.06 -19.14 -15.13
CA HIS A 6 10.29 -20.11 -14.37
C HIS A 6 9.40 -19.41 -13.32
N ASP A 7 8.47 -20.15 -12.72
CA ASP A 7 7.72 -19.67 -11.56
C ASP A 7 8.67 -19.65 -10.35
N MET A 8 8.89 -18.46 -9.79
CA MET A 8 9.83 -18.29 -8.69
C MET A 8 9.12 -18.36 -7.34
N LEU A 9 8.21 -17.45 -7.04
CA LEU A 9 7.58 -17.42 -5.71
C LEU A 9 6.35 -18.33 -5.68
N PRO A 10 6.24 -19.27 -4.72
CA PRO A 10 5.04 -20.06 -4.55
C PRO A 10 3.87 -19.14 -4.21
N HIS A 11 2.76 -19.37 -4.90
CA HIS A 11 1.56 -18.58 -4.70
C HIS A 11 0.91 -18.90 -3.36
N VAL A 12 0.94 -17.93 -2.45
CA VAL A 12 0.26 -18.05 -1.16
C VAL A 12 -1.24 -17.87 -1.36
N ARG A 13 -1.99 -18.96 -1.24
CA ARG A 13 -3.44 -18.96 -1.38
C ARG A 13 -4.07 -18.22 -0.20
N ARG A 14 -5.11 -17.42 -0.48
CA ARG A 14 -5.95 -16.86 0.58
C ARG A 14 -6.60 -17.99 1.40
N LYS A 15 -6.68 -17.81 2.72
CA LYS A 15 -7.34 -18.76 3.63
C LYS A 15 -8.81 -18.40 3.91
N THR A 16 -9.22 -17.18 3.57
CA THR A 16 -10.54 -16.63 3.93
C THR A 16 -11.56 -16.90 2.83
N SER A 17 -12.74 -17.40 3.20
CA SER A 17 -13.92 -17.40 2.33
C SER A 17 -14.48 -15.98 2.23
N LEU A 18 -14.83 -15.55 1.01
CA LEU A 18 -15.26 -14.18 0.77
C LEU A 18 -16.68 -14.15 0.21
N PRO A 19 -17.55 -13.28 0.74
CA PRO A 19 -18.91 -13.13 0.28
C PRO A 19 -18.96 -12.31 -1.01
N ASN A 20 -20.14 -12.36 -1.63
CA ASN A 20 -20.52 -11.40 -2.65
C ASN A 20 -20.67 -10.00 -2.05
N PRO A 21 -20.52 -8.95 -2.84
CA PRO A 21 -20.71 -7.58 -2.36
C PRO A 21 -22.13 -7.38 -1.87
N LYS A 22 -22.30 -6.65 -0.76
CA LYS A 22 -23.63 -6.29 -0.24
C LYS A 22 -24.35 -5.30 -1.16
N ARG A 23 -23.60 -4.53 -1.96
CA ARG A 23 -24.12 -3.47 -2.83
C ARG A 23 -23.51 -3.60 -4.21
N ASP A 24 -24.30 -3.48 -5.27
CA ASP A 24 -23.83 -3.80 -6.63
C ASP A 24 -22.85 -2.76 -7.20
N SER A 25 -23.17 -1.46 -7.15
CA SER A 25 -22.31 -0.40 -7.71
C SER A 25 -22.17 0.87 -6.86
N ILE A 26 -21.09 1.60 -7.05
CA ILE A 26 -20.87 2.92 -6.44
C ILE A 26 -21.89 3.95 -6.95
N GLU A 27 -22.36 3.84 -8.19
CA GLU A 27 -23.40 4.71 -8.74
C GLU A 27 -24.73 4.52 -8.00
N GLN A 28 -25.20 3.29 -7.84
CA GLN A 28 -26.41 3.00 -7.07
C GLN A 28 -26.27 3.44 -5.61
N PHE A 29 -25.07 3.28 -5.04
CA PHE A 29 -24.77 3.75 -3.68
C PHE A 29 -24.95 5.27 -3.57
N ARG A 30 -24.37 6.02 -4.51
CA ARG A 30 -24.50 7.48 -4.58
C ARG A 30 -25.94 7.91 -4.77
N ASP A 31 -26.70 7.23 -5.61
CA ASP A 31 -28.12 7.51 -5.83
C ASP A 31 -28.95 7.29 -4.57
N TYR A 32 -28.67 6.21 -3.81
CA TYR A 32 -29.32 5.94 -2.54
C TYR A 32 -29.04 7.04 -1.50
N PHE A 33 -27.78 7.48 -1.39
CA PHE A 33 -27.33 8.51 -0.46
C PHE A 33 -27.34 9.93 -1.05
N ARG A 34 -28.07 10.19 -2.15
CA ARG A 34 -28.02 11.48 -2.88
C ARG A 34 -28.40 12.71 -2.06
N LYS A 35 -29.10 12.52 -0.95
CA LYS A 35 -29.53 13.59 -0.02
C LYS A 35 -28.55 13.80 1.15
N GLU A 36 -27.42 13.10 1.14
CA GLU A 36 -26.48 13.04 2.26
C GLU A 36 -25.08 13.46 1.81
N PRO A 37 -24.83 14.77 1.65
CA PRO A 37 -23.61 15.28 1.03
C PRO A 37 -22.33 14.80 1.72
N LYS A 38 -22.34 14.68 3.06
CA LYS A 38 -21.19 14.17 3.83
C LYS A 38 -20.81 12.73 3.43
N VAL A 39 -21.79 11.84 3.31
CA VAL A 39 -21.56 10.45 2.88
C VAL A 39 -20.98 10.41 1.47
N LEU A 40 -21.47 11.25 0.57
CA LEU A 40 -20.97 11.34 -0.79
C LEU A 40 -19.53 11.88 -0.85
N GLU A 41 -19.17 12.82 0.03
CA GLU A 41 -17.81 13.37 0.11
C GLU A 41 -16.79 12.32 0.55
N MET A 42 -17.15 11.43 1.50
CA MET A 42 -16.27 10.34 1.93
C MET A 42 -15.87 9.38 0.78
N LEU A 43 -16.73 9.26 -0.24
CA LEU A 43 -16.51 8.42 -1.42
C LEU A 43 -15.60 9.06 -2.48
N LEU A 44 -15.03 10.24 -2.21
CA LEU A 44 -14.27 11.01 -3.19
C LEU A 44 -12.85 11.29 -2.70
N ASN A 45 -11.89 11.00 -3.57
CA ASN A 45 -10.51 11.47 -3.44
C ASN A 45 -10.37 12.80 -4.19
N LYS A 46 -9.66 13.79 -3.62
CA LYS A 46 -9.31 15.02 -4.35
C LYS A 46 -8.09 14.77 -5.23
N VAL A 47 -8.21 15.07 -6.52
CA VAL A 47 -7.13 14.88 -7.50
C VAL A 47 -7.03 16.07 -8.46
N LYS A 48 -5.89 16.19 -9.14
CA LYS A 48 -5.75 17.00 -10.36
C LYS A 48 -5.55 16.06 -11.54
N VAL A 49 -6.39 16.16 -12.58
CA VAL A 49 -6.26 15.31 -13.77
C VAL A 49 -5.38 16.03 -14.80
N CYS A 50 -4.22 15.46 -15.09
CA CYS A 50 -3.28 16.04 -16.05
C CYS A 50 -3.94 16.29 -17.41
N ALA A 51 -3.86 17.52 -17.93
CA ALA A 51 -4.46 17.87 -19.21
C ALA A 51 -3.87 17.08 -20.39
N ASP A 52 -2.59 16.74 -20.32
CA ASP A 52 -1.85 16.10 -21.42
C ASP A 52 -2.04 14.58 -21.43
N CYS A 53 -1.72 13.90 -20.32
CA CYS A 53 -1.75 12.43 -20.25
C CYS A 53 -2.99 11.85 -19.56
N LYS A 54 -3.90 12.69 -19.08
CA LYS A 54 -5.14 12.31 -18.36
C LYS A 54 -4.93 11.52 -17.06
N LYS A 55 -3.70 11.40 -16.57
CA LYS A 55 -3.41 10.73 -15.29
C LYS A 55 -3.96 11.54 -14.12
N PRO A 56 -4.73 10.94 -13.20
CA PRO A 56 -5.07 11.56 -11.93
C PRO A 56 -3.81 11.64 -11.06
N CYS A 57 -3.50 12.85 -10.62
CA CYS A 57 -2.37 13.19 -9.76
C CYS A 57 -2.90 13.69 -8.41
N ALA A 58 -2.11 13.58 -7.35
CA ALA A 58 -2.55 14.06 -6.04
C ALA A 58 -2.75 15.59 -6.09
N TYR A 59 -3.76 16.11 -5.42
CA TYR A 59 -4.23 17.50 -5.62
C TYR A 59 -3.19 18.59 -5.33
N HIS A 60 -2.29 18.35 -4.37
CA HIS A 60 -1.15 19.21 -4.04
C HIS A 60 0.02 19.15 -5.05
N GLN A 61 0.05 18.18 -5.97
CA GLN A 61 1.16 18.06 -6.92
C GLN A 61 1.15 19.22 -7.92
N GLU A 62 2.32 19.83 -8.11
CA GLU A 62 2.52 20.91 -9.08
C GLU A 62 2.87 20.38 -10.47
N ARG A 63 3.35 19.13 -10.58
CA ARG A 63 3.72 18.49 -11.84
C ARG A 63 3.19 17.07 -11.89
N CYS A 64 2.80 16.62 -13.08
CA CYS A 64 2.34 15.27 -13.30
C CYS A 64 3.47 14.27 -13.09
N ASN A 65 3.29 13.31 -12.17
CA ASN A 65 4.26 12.24 -11.89
C ASN A 65 4.29 11.13 -12.98
N SER A 66 3.95 11.47 -14.21
CA SER A 66 4.04 10.56 -15.36
C SER A 66 4.66 11.25 -16.57
N CYS A 67 4.20 12.45 -16.94
CA CYS A 67 4.71 13.18 -18.09
C CYS A 67 5.45 14.48 -17.73
N GLY A 68 5.48 14.88 -16.45
CA GLY A 68 6.19 16.08 -15.99
C GLY A 68 5.49 17.42 -16.28
N SER A 69 4.36 17.40 -17.00
CA SER A 69 3.55 18.59 -17.31
C SER A 69 3.07 19.32 -16.05
N SER A 70 2.95 20.64 -16.14
CA SER A 70 2.48 21.46 -15.02
C SER A 70 1.03 21.14 -14.66
N LEU A 71 0.73 21.17 -13.36
CA LEU A 71 -0.58 21.00 -12.74
C LEU A 71 -0.99 22.24 -11.94
N SER A 72 -0.23 23.33 -11.98
CA SER A 72 -0.51 24.53 -11.18
C SER A 72 -1.86 25.18 -11.53
N GLN A 73 -2.25 25.13 -12.82
CA GLN A 73 -3.52 25.67 -13.33
C GLN A 73 -4.62 24.61 -13.51
N VAL A 74 -4.37 23.37 -13.10
CA VAL A 74 -5.36 22.29 -13.20
C VAL A 74 -6.28 22.36 -11.98
N SER A 75 -7.58 22.54 -12.20
CA SER A 75 -8.59 22.55 -11.14
C SER A 75 -8.65 21.20 -10.42
N ILE A 76 -8.96 21.23 -9.12
CA ILE A 76 -9.24 20.02 -8.35
C ILE A 76 -10.51 19.36 -8.89
N SER A 77 -10.44 18.07 -9.15
CA SER A 77 -11.56 17.18 -9.46
C SER A 77 -11.57 16.00 -8.50
N HIS A 78 -12.41 15.00 -8.76
CA HIS A 78 -12.56 13.85 -7.87
C HIS A 78 -12.44 12.50 -8.59
N THR A 79 -11.94 11.51 -7.86
CA THR A 79 -12.01 10.08 -8.21
C THR A 79 -12.64 9.29 -7.08
N ASP A 80 -13.05 8.05 -7.34
CA ASP A 80 -13.67 7.20 -6.32
C ASP A 80 -12.67 6.81 -5.24
N ASN A 81 -13.09 6.93 -3.97
CA ASN A 81 -12.39 6.36 -2.81
C ASN A 81 -12.65 4.85 -2.76
N ILE A 82 -11.75 4.09 -3.40
CA ILE A 82 -11.88 2.65 -3.59
C ILE A 82 -11.75 1.91 -2.26
N LEU A 83 -10.87 2.38 -1.36
CA LEU A 83 -10.66 1.73 -0.07
C LEU A 83 -11.91 1.81 0.81
N LEU A 84 -12.53 2.98 0.88
CA LEU A 84 -13.80 3.11 1.58
C LEU A 84 -14.90 2.29 0.90
N SER A 85 -14.88 2.17 -0.43
CA SER A 85 -15.82 1.33 -1.17
C SER A 85 -15.71 -0.16 -0.78
N PHE A 86 -14.49 -0.65 -0.49
CA PHE A 86 -14.29 -2.00 0.05
C PHE A 86 -14.90 -2.17 1.44
N VAL A 87 -14.65 -1.22 2.34
CA VAL A 87 -15.22 -1.20 3.70
C VAL A 87 -16.76 -1.16 3.65
N LEU A 88 -17.32 -0.46 2.68
CA LEU A 88 -18.77 -0.39 2.45
C LEU A 88 -19.30 -1.56 1.59
N GLY A 89 -18.50 -2.58 1.27
CA GLY A 89 -18.96 -3.75 0.53
C GLY A 89 -19.59 -3.43 -0.84
N ILE A 90 -19.09 -2.40 -1.51
CA ILE A 90 -19.53 -1.98 -2.85
C ILE A 90 -18.83 -2.86 -3.89
N GLY A 91 -19.60 -3.44 -4.83
CA GLY A 91 -19.11 -4.48 -5.74
C GLY A 91 -18.35 -3.99 -6.96
N LYS A 92 -18.64 -2.78 -7.46
CA LYS A 92 -17.96 -2.20 -8.64
C LYS A 92 -18.08 -0.69 -8.71
N GLY A 93 -17.15 -0.09 -9.45
CA GLY A 93 -17.29 1.24 -10.07
C GLY A 93 -16.97 1.11 -11.56
N LYS A 94 -15.99 1.88 -12.05
CA LYS A 94 -15.45 1.71 -13.41
C LYS A 94 -14.87 0.32 -13.69
N PHE A 95 -14.56 -0.43 -12.64
CA PHE A 95 -14.08 -1.82 -12.68
C PHE A 95 -14.58 -2.58 -11.44
N PRO A 96 -14.57 -3.93 -11.45
CA PRO A 96 -14.97 -4.73 -10.29
C PRO A 96 -14.07 -4.49 -9.08
N PHE A 97 -14.67 -4.29 -7.90
CA PHE A 97 -13.99 -4.08 -6.63
C PHE A 97 -13.73 -5.41 -5.91
N LYS A 98 -12.99 -6.30 -6.58
CA LYS A 98 -12.57 -7.58 -6.02
C LYS A 98 -11.22 -7.45 -5.34
N ILE A 99 -11.14 -7.80 -4.06
CA ILE A 99 -9.90 -7.77 -3.27
C ILE A 99 -9.46 -9.14 -2.79
N SER A 100 -8.14 -9.30 -2.64
CA SER A 100 -7.49 -10.49 -2.08
C SER A 100 -7.32 -10.31 -0.57
N VAL A 101 -8.39 -10.55 0.19
CA VAL A 101 -8.39 -10.37 1.65
C VAL A 101 -7.50 -11.42 2.31
N ARG A 102 -6.63 -10.97 3.22
CA ARG A 102 -5.71 -11.80 4.01
C ARG A 102 -6.09 -11.87 5.48
N PHE A 103 -6.68 -10.79 6.00
CA PHE A 103 -7.25 -10.73 7.33
C PHE A 103 -8.38 -9.72 7.36
N GLN A 104 -9.41 -9.99 8.16
CA GLN A 104 -10.51 -9.08 8.38
C GLN A 104 -11.20 -9.42 9.69
N ASP A 105 -11.61 -8.38 10.39
CA ASP A 105 -12.55 -8.41 11.50
C ASP A 105 -13.44 -7.18 11.40
N GLU A 106 -14.26 -6.88 12.41
CA GLU A 106 -15.13 -5.70 12.39
C GLU A 106 -14.36 -4.37 12.42
N ASN A 107 -13.09 -4.37 12.88
CA ASN A 107 -12.32 -3.15 13.11
C ASN A 107 -11.42 -2.79 11.93
N CYS A 108 -10.96 -3.79 11.16
CA CYS A 108 -10.03 -3.57 10.07
C CYS A 108 -10.18 -4.57 8.92
N LEU A 109 -9.67 -4.16 7.77
CA LEU A 109 -9.59 -4.94 6.55
C LEU A 109 -8.15 -4.93 6.04
N CYS A 110 -7.54 -6.10 5.92
CA CYS A 110 -6.19 -6.30 5.43
C CYS A 110 -6.19 -7.18 4.17
N PHE A 111 -5.62 -6.68 3.08
CA PHE A 111 -5.67 -7.32 1.77
C PHE A 111 -4.36 -7.09 1.01
N ASP A 112 -4.08 -7.92 0.00
CA ASP A 112 -2.91 -7.70 -0.87
C ASP A 112 -3.09 -6.42 -1.66
N ASP A 113 -2.05 -5.58 -1.74
CA ASP A 113 -2.08 -4.37 -2.55
C ASP A 113 -2.13 -4.73 -4.05
N PRO A 114 -3.08 -4.18 -4.84
CA PRO A 114 -3.18 -4.46 -6.27
C PRO A 114 -1.99 -3.93 -7.09
N LEU A 115 -1.20 -3.02 -6.52
CA LEU A 115 0.04 -2.47 -7.04
C LEU A 115 1.24 -2.94 -6.20
N SER A 116 1.19 -4.21 -5.75
CA SER A 116 2.23 -4.80 -4.91
C SER A 116 3.65 -4.58 -5.44
N VAL A 117 4.57 -4.14 -4.58
CA VAL A 117 5.97 -3.89 -4.94
C VAL A 117 6.91 -5.01 -4.50
N SER A 118 6.39 -6.00 -3.77
CA SER A 118 7.13 -7.18 -3.29
C SER A 118 6.23 -8.43 -3.32
N ALA A 119 6.72 -9.54 -2.80
CA ALA A 119 5.92 -10.76 -2.65
C ALA A 119 4.80 -10.60 -1.59
N VAL A 120 5.06 -9.76 -0.59
CA VAL A 120 4.15 -9.45 0.52
C VAL A 120 4.02 -7.94 0.62
N HIS A 121 3.02 -7.38 -0.05
CA HIS A 121 2.59 -6.00 0.12
C HIS A 121 1.13 -6.02 0.54
N LEU A 122 0.88 -5.69 1.80
CA LEU A 122 -0.45 -5.64 2.36
C LEU A 122 -0.86 -4.17 2.54
N CYS A 123 -2.13 -3.90 2.24
CA CYS A 123 -2.82 -2.69 2.67
C CYS A 123 -3.75 -3.04 3.83
N CYS A 124 -3.62 -2.35 4.96
CA CYS A 124 -4.55 -2.48 6.08
C CYS A 124 -5.26 -1.17 6.37
N VAL A 125 -6.60 -1.20 6.38
CA VAL A 125 -7.49 -0.04 6.56
C VAL A 125 -8.41 -0.24 7.76
N PRO A 126 -8.81 0.85 8.47
CA PRO A 126 -9.86 0.74 9.47
C PRO A 126 -11.20 0.56 8.78
N ALA A 127 -12.08 -0.20 9.42
CA ALA A 127 -13.38 -0.57 8.86
C ALA A 127 -14.57 0.08 9.56
N GLN A 128 -14.40 0.59 10.79
CA GLN A 128 -15.45 1.33 11.53
C GLN A 128 -15.21 2.84 11.55
N GLU A 129 -14.12 3.30 10.93
CA GLU A 129 -13.67 4.68 11.06
C GLU A 129 -13.31 5.24 9.69
N TYR A 130 -13.79 6.44 9.40
CA TYR A 130 -13.37 7.20 8.24
C TYR A 130 -12.30 8.19 8.66
N VAL A 131 -11.09 7.96 8.15
CA VAL A 131 -9.92 8.77 8.46
C VAL A 131 -9.28 9.15 7.12
N PRO A 132 -9.45 10.38 6.62
CA PRO A 132 -9.06 10.71 5.25
C PRO A 132 -7.56 10.57 4.98
N ASP A 133 -6.72 10.97 5.94
CA ASP A 133 -5.26 10.93 5.83
C ASP A 133 -4.59 10.86 7.21
N LEU A 134 -3.26 10.72 7.23
CA LEU A 134 -2.50 10.49 8.47
C LEU A 134 -2.44 11.70 9.41
N ARG A 135 -2.79 12.92 8.98
CA ARG A 135 -2.76 14.11 9.87
C ARG A 135 -3.79 14.01 10.98
N TYR A 136 -4.91 13.34 10.72
CA TYR A 136 -5.96 13.11 11.71
C TYR A 136 -5.47 12.30 12.92
N LEU A 137 -4.41 11.49 12.78
CA LEU A 137 -3.78 10.78 13.89
C LEU A 137 -3.19 11.74 14.92
N PHE A 138 -2.57 12.82 14.43
CA PHE A 138 -1.88 13.84 15.21
C PHE A 138 -2.84 14.80 15.93
N GLY A 139 -4.07 14.95 15.42
CA GLY A 139 -5.15 15.64 16.11
C GLY A 139 -5.72 14.86 17.30
N ARG A 140 -5.49 13.55 17.42
CA ARG A 140 -5.98 12.77 18.56
C ARG A 140 -4.94 11.73 18.99
N PRO A 141 -3.75 12.12 19.48
CA PRO A 141 -2.57 11.24 19.52
C PRO A 141 -2.78 9.89 20.19
N ARG A 142 -3.42 9.84 21.37
CA ARG A 142 -3.78 8.57 22.03
C ARG A 142 -4.68 7.65 21.20
N ARG A 143 -5.60 8.23 20.43
CA ARG A 143 -6.47 7.48 19.52
C ARG A 143 -5.73 7.14 18.23
N GLY A 144 -4.96 8.09 17.69
CA GLY A 144 -4.11 7.92 16.51
C GLY A 144 -3.10 6.80 16.68
N ARG A 145 -2.45 6.71 17.85
CA ARG A 145 -1.53 5.63 18.20
C ARG A 145 -2.22 4.27 18.20
N ARG A 146 -3.36 4.16 18.90
CA ARG A 146 -4.14 2.92 18.93
C ARG A 146 -4.58 2.47 17.53
N MET A 147 -4.98 3.43 16.68
CA MET A 147 -5.30 3.16 15.29
C MET A 147 -4.08 2.66 14.50
N LEU A 148 -2.94 3.34 14.63
CA LEU A 148 -1.69 2.97 13.97
C LEU A 148 -1.23 1.55 14.37
N GLU A 149 -1.23 1.25 15.67
CA GLU A 149 -0.89 -0.06 16.22
C GLU A 149 -1.87 -1.15 15.76
N LEU A 150 -3.18 -0.87 15.75
CA LEU A 150 -4.20 -1.79 15.24
C LEU A 150 -3.90 -2.20 13.79
N LEU A 151 -3.70 -1.22 12.90
CA LEU A 151 -3.48 -1.50 11.48
C LEU A 151 -2.16 -2.24 11.24
N TYR A 152 -1.09 -1.86 11.95
CA TYR A 152 0.20 -2.54 11.85
C TYR A 152 0.11 -3.99 12.36
N ASN A 153 -0.45 -4.20 13.55
CA ASN A 153 -0.54 -5.53 14.15
C ASN A 153 -1.46 -6.45 13.33
N SER A 154 -2.54 -5.93 12.77
CA SER A 154 -3.42 -6.68 11.86
C SER A 154 -2.72 -7.07 10.56
N ALA A 155 -1.88 -6.18 9.99
CA ALA A 155 -1.06 -6.51 8.82
C ALA A 155 0.02 -7.56 9.14
N ALA A 156 0.71 -7.40 10.28
CA ALA A 156 1.70 -8.36 10.75
C ALA A 156 1.08 -9.75 11.00
N LYS A 157 -0.08 -9.80 11.65
CA LYS A 157 -0.86 -11.03 11.84
C LYS A 157 -1.23 -11.68 10.51
N ALA A 158 -1.77 -10.90 9.57
CA ALA A 158 -2.13 -11.40 8.24
C ALA A 158 -0.91 -11.98 7.51
N CYS A 159 0.23 -11.31 7.60
CA CYS A 159 1.50 -11.75 7.03
C CYS A 159 1.95 -13.08 7.65
N LEU A 160 1.96 -13.16 8.99
CA LEU A 160 2.32 -14.36 9.74
C LEU A 160 1.43 -15.56 9.40
N GLU A 161 0.11 -15.39 9.47
CA GLU A 161 -0.83 -16.49 9.31
C GLU A 161 -0.93 -16.98 7.87
N ASN A 162 -0.79 -16.09 6.88
CA ASN A 162 -0.93 -16.45 5.47
C ASN A 162 0.41 -16.82 4.84
N TYR A 163 1.37 -15.89 4.83
CA TYR A 163 2.62 -16.04 4.09
C TYR A 163 3.64 -16.86 4.88
N TRP A 164 3.96 -16.44 6.09
CA TRP A 164 4.91 -17.18 6.93
C TRP A 164 4.31 -18.42 7.59
N GLY A 165 3.00 -18.64 7.41
CA GLY A 165 2.33 -19.89 7.74
C GLY A 165 2.34 -20.89 6.59
N ASP A 166 2.82 -20.51 5.40
CA ASP A 166 2.94 -21.37 4.22
C ASP A 166 4.37 -21.91 4.11
N GLU A 167 4.53 -23.24 4.21
CA GLU A 167 5.84 -23.89 4.22
C GLU A 167 6.59 -23.72 2.89
N SER A 168 5.85 -23.70 1.76
CA SER A 168 6.47 -23.54 0.45
C SER A 168 7.02 -22.12 0.28
N PHE A 169 6.25 -21.11 0.73
CA PHE A 169 6.69 -19.72 0.73
C PHE A 169 7.93 -19.51 1.58
N GLN A 170 7.92 -20.07 2.79
CA GLN A 170 9.06 -20.07 3.69
C GLN A 170 10.32 -20.67 3.07
N GLU A 171 10.20 -21.88 2.51
CA GLU A 171 11.31 -22.60 1.90
C GLU A 171 11.90 -21.82 0.72
N PHE A 172 11.05 -21.31 -0.16
CA PHE A 172 11.51 -20.54 -1.31
C PHE A 172 12.17 -19.22 -0.88
N TYR A 173 11.50 -18.45 -0.01
CA TYR A 173 11.98 -17.13 0.39
C TYR A 173 13.35 -17.20 1.08
N LEU A 174 13.66 -18.30 1.79
CA LEU A 174 14.98 -18.53 2.40
C LEU A 174 15.97 -19.32 1.53
N GLY A 175 15.63 -19.60 0.27
CA GLY A 175 16.47 -20.38 -0.63
C GLY A 175 16.77 -21.79 -0.11
N GLY A 176 15.83 -22.41 0.61
CA GLY A 176 15.94 -23.76 1.16
C GLY A 176 16.97 -23.93 2.28
N LYS A 177 17.62 -22.84 2.74
CA LYS A 177 18.76 -22.92 3.68
C LYS A 177 18.35 -23.05 5.15
N VAL A 178 17.10 -22.73 5.51
CA VAL A 178 16.66 -22.79 6.91
C VAL A 178 15.21 -23.29 7.00
N LYS A 179 14.96 -24.25 7.90
CA LYS A 179 13.61 -24.61 8.32
C LYS A 179 13.13 -23.61 9.38
N TRP A 180 12.31 -22.64 8.97
CA TRP A 180 11.74 -21.55 9.77
C TRP A 180 10.97 -21.93 11.04
N LYS A 181 10.62 -23.20 11.26
CA LYS A 181 9.72 -23.69 12.35
C LYS A 181 10.16 -23.38 13.80
N LYS A 182 11.14 -22.49 14.03
CA LYS A 182 11.58 -22.05 15.37
C LYS A 182 11.81 -20.55 15.59
N LEU A 183 11.87 -19.66 14.59
CA LEU A 183 12.49 -18.33 14.78
C LEU A 183 11.89 -17.22 13.90
N LEU A 184 10.71 -16.71 14.27
CA LEU A 184 10.36 -15.30 14.07
C LEU A 184 9.67 -14.79 15.33
N THR A 185 10.39 -14.04 16.14
CA THR A 185 9.73 -13.11 17.06
C THR A 185 9.10 -11.97 16.26
N GLU A 186 8.11 -11.27 16.82
CA GLU A 186 7.57 -10.05 16.19
C GLU A 186 8.66 -9.03 15.84
N SER A 187 9.73 -8.99 16.64
CA SER A 187 10.90 -8.14 16.38
C SER A 187 11.69 -8.54 15.13
N GLU A 188 11.72 -9.81 14.75
CA GLU A 188 12.40 -10.26 13.53
C GLU A 188 11.57 -9.96 12.27
N LEU A 189 10.22 -10.00 12.36
CA LEU A 189 9.36 -9.49 11.28
C LEU A 189 9.57 -8.00 11.04
N PHE A 190 9.76 -7.23 12.13
CA PHE A 190 10.02 -5.80 12.03
C PHE A 190 11.25 -5.51 11.16
N VAL A 191 12.31 -6.31 11.27
CA VAL A 191 13.52 -6.18 10.44
C VAL A 191 13.26 -6.49 8.97
N LEU A 192 12.24 -7.29 8.66
CA LEU A 192 11.84 -7.61 7.29
C LEU A 192 10.80 -6.64 6.71
N THR A 193 10.34 -5.64 7.47
CA THR A 193 9.19 -4.81 7.11
C THR A 193 9.58 -3.37 6.81
N ALA A 194 9.20 -2.89 5.62
CA ALA A 194 9.01 -1.47 5.34
C ALA A 194 7.53 -1.12 5.52
N ALA A 195 7.17 -0.56 6.67
CA ALA A 195 5.80 -0.15 6.97
C ALA A 195 5.66 1.36 7.07
N GLY A 196 4.52 1.88 6.62
CA GLY A 196 4.23 3.32 6.72
C GLY A 196 2.98 3.73 5.95
N MET A 197 2.83 5.04 5.77
CA MET A 197 1.68 5.65 5.13
C MET A 197 2.13 6.71 4.12
N ASN A 198 1.38 6.89 3.04
CA ASN A 198 1.64 7.99 2.11
C ASN A 198 0.88 9.25 2.56
N TYR A 199 1.53 10.41 2.47
CA TYR A 199 0.87 11.71 2.50
C TYR A 199 1.19 12.55 1.24
N PRO A 200 0.16 13.17 0.65
CA PRO A 200 -1.23 12.80 0.81
C PRO A 200 -1.47 11.39 0.24
N PRO A 201 -2.50 10.71 0.75
CA PRO A 201 -2.80 9.36 0.31
C PRO A 201 -3.40 9.37 -1.10
N SER A 202 -3.24 8.26 -1.82
CA SER A 202 -3.90 8.05 -3.12
C SER A 202 -5.38 7.73 -2.98
N GLN A 203 -5.82 7.35 -1.78
CA GLN A 203 -7.17 6.97 -1.41
C GLN A 203 -7.47 7.61 -0.05
N TYR A 204 -8.60 8.30 0.08
CA TYR A 204 -8.96 9.11 1.26
C TYR A 204 -9.55 8.22 2.35
N GLN A 205 -8.81 7.16 2.67
CA GLN A 205 -9.07 6.25 3.77
C GLN A 205 -7.69 5.82 4.25
N LEU A 206 -7.41 6.07 5.51
CA LEU A 206 -6.14 5.77 6.15
C LEU A 206 -5.78 4.31 5.90
N HIS A 207 -4.55 4.08 5.46
CA HIS A 207 -4.06 2.74 5.18
C HIS A 207 -2.58 2.63 5.48
N VAL A 208 -2.21 1.60 6.24
CA VAL A 208 -0.83 1.18 6.39
C VAL A 208 -0.46 0.35 5.17
N GLN A 209 0.60 0.75 4.48
CA GLN A 209 1.32 -0.13 3.57
C GLN A 209 2.29 -0.95 4.41
N PHE A 210 2.18 -2.26 4.34
CA PHE A 210 3.02 -3.21 5.05
C PHE A 210 3.73 -4.07 4.01
N ILE A 211 5.01 -3.76 3.77
CA ILE A 211 5.78 -4.33 2.67
C ILE A 211 6.91 -5.15 3.27
N HIS A 212 6.93 -6.46 3.06
CA HIS A 212 8.16 -7.20 3.30
C HIS A 212 9.08 -7.09 2.10
N GLY A 213 10.38 -6.93 2.36
CA GLY A 213 11.40 -7.14 1.34
C GLY A 213 11.41 -8.60 0.85
N PRO A 214 12.31 -8.95 -0.07
CA PRO A 214 12.90 -8.04 -1.05
C PRO A 214 11.81 -7.45 -1.97
N LEU A 215 12.07 -6.26 -2.53
CA LEU A 215 11.19 -5.67 -3.57
C LEU A 215 11.35 -6.44 -4.87
N LEU A 216 10.30 -6.57 -5.69
CA LEU A 216 10.42 -7.24 -7.00
C LEU A 216 11.53 -6.57 -7.84
N PRO A 217 12.24 -7.29 -8.73
CA PRO A 217 13.41 -6.76 -9.45
C PRO A 217 13.20 -5.39 -10.11
N PHE A 218 12.05 -5.20 -10.79
CA PHE A 218 11.71 -3.92 -11.39
C PHE A 218 11.45 -2.83 -10.34
N HIS A 219 10.76 -3.16 -9.25
CA HIS A 219 10.50 -2.23 -8.15
C HIS A 219 11.76 -1.89 -7.37
N TYR A 220 12.71 -2.82 -7.24
CA TYR A 220 14.00 -2.51 -6.64
C TYR A 220 14.82 -1.55 -7.51
N ALA A 221 14.82 -1.72 -8.84
CA ALA A 221 15.45 -0.77 -9.76
C ALA A 221 14.82 0.63 -9.62
N LEU A 222 13.48 0.73 -9.64
CA LEU A 222 12.78 1.99 -9.39
C LEU A 222 13.11 2.58 -8.02
N PHE A 223 13.25 1.75 -6.98
CA PHE A 223 13.64 2.20 -5.66
C PHE A 223 15.04 2.83 -5.65
N LEU A 224 16.02 2.22 -6.34
CA LEU A 224 17.37 2.79 -6.47
C LEU A 224 17.37 4.13 -7.21
N GLU A 225 16.41 4.33 -8.13
CA GLU A 225 16.20 5.60 -8.86
C GLU A 225 15.37 6.62 -8.06
N GLY A 226 14.97 6.32 -6.82
CA GLY A 226 14.12 7.20 -6.00
C GLY A 226 12.63 7.18 -6.38
N GLY A 227 12.21 6.22 -7.20
CA GLY A 227 10.82 6.05 -7.65
C GLY A 227 9.86 5.50 -6.58
N HIS A 228 10.38 4.94 -5.48
CA HIS A 228 9.60 4.45 -4.34
C HIS A 228 9.97 5.15 -3.03
N PHE A 229 9.05 5.13 -2.06
CA PHE A 229 9.24 5.67 -0.71
C PHE A 229 9.74 7.12 -0.68
N HIS A 230 9.20 7.98 -1.56
CA HIS A 230 9.63 9.36 -1.74
C HIS A 230 9.74 10.10 -0.40
N TYR A 231 10.85 10.78 -0.19
CA TYR A 231 11.10 11.60 1.00
C TYR A 231 10.00 12.64 1.19
N LYS A 232 9.53 12.82 2.44
CA LYS A 232 8.37 13.65 2.83
C LYS A 232 7.03 13.25 2.22
N ARG A 233 6.97 12.15 1.48
CA ARG A 233 5.72 11.56 0.97
C ARG A 233 5.38 10.25 1.65
N PHE A 234 6.38 9.39 1.92
CA PHE A 234 6.19 8.15 2.67
C PHE A 234 6.62 8.36 4.12
N PHE A 235 5.70 8.15 5.06
CA PHE A 235 5.93 8.34 6.49
C PHE A 235 6.14 6.97 7.15
N PRO A 236 7.38 6.64 7.57
CA PRO A 236 7.67 5.36 8.20
C PRO A 236 6.84 5.17 9.48
N TYR A 237 6.39 3.94 9.72
CA TYR A 237 5.67 3.55 10.93
C TYR A 237 6.42 3.97 12.21
N SER A 238 7.75 3.81 12.23
CA SER A 238 8.58 4.16 13.37
C SER A 238 8.56 5.65 13.71
N PHE A 239 8.52 6.54 12.70
CA PHE A 239 8.36 7.98 12.93
C PHE A 239 6.98 8.31 13.47
N LEU A 240 5.94 7.75 12.86
CA LEU A 240 4.55 8.00 13.26
C LEU A 240 4.31 7.55 14.71
N LEU A 241 4.79 6.34 15.08
CA LEU A 241 4.65 5.80 16.43
C LEU A 241 5.42 6.64 17.46
N ALA A 242 6.68 6.99 17.19
CA ALA A 242 7.48 7.80 18.10
C ALA A 242 6.83 9.17 18.35
N SER A 243 6.32 9.80 17.28
CA SER A 243 5.67 11.11 17.34
C SER A 243 4.36 11.06 18.15
N LEU A 244 3.52 10.05 17.91
CA LEU A 244 2.25 9.90 18.63
C LEU A 244 2.45 9.56 20.10
N ASN A 245 3.49 8.77 20.44
CA ASN A 245 3.89 8.54 21.83
C ASN A 245 4.28 9.83 22.53
N ALA A 246 5.20 10.62 21.94
CA ALA A 246 5.67 11.85 22.54
C ALA A 246 4.55 12.88 22.77
N LEU A 247 3.62 12.98 21.82
CA LEU A 247 2.43 13.82 21.96
C LEU A 247 1.47 13.33 23.05
N GLU A 248 1.24 12.01 23.14
CA GLU A 248 0.41 11.42 24.21
C GLU A 248 1.04 11.68 25.59
N ASP A 249 2.35 11.49 25.73
CA ASP A 249 3.09 11.70 26.98
C ASP A 249 3.06 13.16 27.43
N ASP A 250 3.12 14.10 26.48
CA ASP A 250 3.03 15.55 26.75
C ASP A 250 1.57 16.05 26.83
N ASN A 251 0.58 15.16 26.65
CA ASN A 251 -0.83 15.51 26.53
C ASN A 251 -1.08 16.65 25.53
N ARG A 252 -0.28 16.68 24.45
CA ARG A 252 -0.34 17.64 23.35
C ARG A 252 -1.03 16.98 22.18
N ASP A 253 -1.65 17.80 21.34
CA ASP A 253 -2.19 17.38 20.06
C ASP A 253 -2.15 18.52 19.07
N PHE A 254 -2.53 18.18 17.85
CA PHE A 254 -2.72 19.09 16.74
C PHE A 254 -4.22 19.22 16.42
N ARG A 255 -5.12 19.37 17.42
CA ARG A 255 -6.58 19.49 17.19
C ARG A 255 -6.98 20.80 16.51
N ASN A 256 -6.27 21.89 16.82
CA ASN A 256 -6.49 23.19 16.20
C ASN A 256 -5.91 23.29 14.78
N SER A 257 -5.47 22.15 14.24
CA SER A 257 -4.70 21.97 13.00
C SER A 257 -5.53 21.33 11.89
N HIS A 258 -6.83 21.59 11.86
CA HIS A 258 -7.77 21.33 10.75
C HIS A 258 -7.08 21.45 9.37
N PRO A 259 -7.44 20.68 8.30
CA PRO A 259 -6.77 20.34 7.01
C PRO A 259 -5.70 21.22 6.34
N ASP A 260 -5.33 22.35 6.90
CA ASP A 260 -4.29 23.27 6.53
C ASP A 260 -2.96 23.00 7.25
N TYR A 261 -2.91 22.11 8.26
CA TYR A 261 -1.62 21.69 8.80
C TYR A 261 -0.88 20.83 7.80
N ASP A 262 0.25 21.37 7.36
CA ASP A 262 1.19 20.68 6.51
C ASP A 262 1.92 19.60 7.30
N MET A 263 2.23 18.48 6.65
CA MET A 263 3.11 17.48 7.24
C MET A 263 4.51 18.02 7.50
N ASP A 264 4.96 19.01 6.73
CA ASP A 264 6.23 19.69 6.99
C ASP A 264 6.23 20.38 8.37
N LEU A 265 5.11 20.99 8.76
CA LEU A 265 4.99 21.60 10.09
C LEU A 265 5.00 20.54 11.19
N ILE A 266 4.34 19.39 10.99
CA ILE A 266 4.40 18.28 11.95
C ILE A 266 5.84 17.77 12.10
N ILE A 267 6.58 17.60 11.00
CA ILE A 267 7.99 17.20 11.03
C ILE A 267 8.82 18.21 11.83
N ASP A 268 8.68 19.50 11.54
CA ASP A 268 9.43 20.57 12.20
C ASP A 268 9.13 20.64 13.70
N GLU A 269 7.86 20.49 14.10
CA GLU A 269 7.47 20.50 15.51
C GLU A 269 7.96 19.24 16.24
N MET A 270 7.96 18.07 15.59
CA MET A 270 8.48 16.83 16.18
C MET A 270 9.98 16.90 16.45
N GLU A 271 10.76 17.45 15.49
CA GLU A 271 12.20 17.67 15.70
C GLU A 271 12.44 18.73 16.78
N LYS A 272 11.74 19.87 16.71
CA LYS A 272 11.98 21.02 17.60
C LYS A 272 11.64 20.72 19.07
N PHE A 273 10.52 20.08 19.33
CA PHE A 273 10.01 19.91 20.69
C PHE A 273 10.40 18.57 21.31
N TYR A 274 10.59 17.53 20.49
CA TYR A 274 10.81 16.16 20.97
C TYR A 274 12.11 15.53 20.45
N GLY A 275 12.84 16.18 19.54
CA GLY A 275 14.05 15.63 18.92
C GLY A 275 13.79 14.42 18.01
N ILE A 276 12.54 14.25 17.55
CA ILE A 276 12.12 13.13 16.70
C ILE A 276 12.32 13.51 15.23
N SER A 277 13.43 13.02 14.68
CA SER A 277 13.86 13.36 13.32
C SER A 277 13.23 12.46 12.26
N TYR A 278 12.35 13.03 11.43
CA TYR A 278 11.81 12.36 10.25
C TYR A 278 12.94 11.78 9.37
N ASP A 279 14.00 12.55 9.14
CA ASP A 279 15.14 12.17 8.33
C ASP A 279 15.79 10.89 8.84
N LYS A 280 16.03 10.79 10.15
CA LYS A 280 16.64 9.58 10.75
C LYS A 280 15.76 8.36 10.51
N HIS A 281 14.46 8.48 10.76
CA HIS A 281 13.52 7.37 10.57
C HIS A 281 13.39 6.96 9.10
N TRP A 282 13.34 7.92 8.19
CA TRP A 282 13.25 7.64 6.76
C TRP A 282 14.53 6.98 6.24
N HIS A 283 15.71 7.54 6.53
CA HIS A 283 16.99 6.95 6.10
C HIS A 283 17.24 5.56 6.69
N ALA A 284 16.82 5.32 7.94
CA ALA A 284 16.88 4.00 8.56
C ALA A 284 16.03 2.99 7.77
N MET A 285 14.79 3.34 7.42
CA MET A 285 13.92 2.48 6.61
C MET A 285 14.50 2.22 5.21
N ILE A 286 15.03 3.25 4.53
CA ILE A 286 15.65 3.09 3.21
C ILE A 286 16.87 2.16 3.28
N SER A 287 17.70 2.30 4.32
CA SER A 287 18.86 1.44 4.53
C SER A 287 18.44 0.00 4.81
N GLN A 288 17.39 -0.20 5.60
CA GLN A 288 16.80 -1.50 5.87
C GLN A 288 16.29 -2.17 4.58
N ILE A 289 15.61 -1.43 3.70
CA ILE A 289 15.15 -1.96 2.40
C ILE A 289 16.32 -2.44 1.55
N LYS A 290 17.42 -1.68 1.49
CA LYS A 290 18.64 -2.08 0.77
C LYS A 290 19.24 -3.35 1.37
N GLN A 291 19.38 -3.39 2.69
CA GLN A 291 19.92 -4.55 3.39
C GLN A 291 19.07 -5.80 3.12
N MET A 292 17.73 -5.70 3.25
CA MET A 292 16.83 -6.81 2.95
C MET A 292 16.97 -7.31 1.52
N GLN A 293 17.14 -6.39 0.57
CA GLN A 293 17.38 -6.78 -0.82
C GLN A 293 18.68 -7.58 -0.96
N GLU A 294 19.77 -7.09 -0.37
CA GLU A 294 21.09 -7.73 -0.45
C GLU A 294 21.12 -9.10 0.23
N THR A 295 20.42 -9.26 1.36
CA THR A 295 20.45 -10.50 2.16
C THR A 295 19.40 -11.52 1.77
N HIS A 296 18.25 -11.09 1.25
CA HIS A 296 17.08 -11.95 1.06
C HIS A 296 16.53 -12.00 -0.36
N ALA A 297 17.11 -11.31 -1.35
CA ALA A 297 16.71 -11.49 -2.75
C ALA A 297 16.89 -12.96 -3.16
N PRO A 298 15.79 -13.71 -3.45
CA PRO A 298 15.90 -15.11 -3.82
C PRO A 298 16.34 -15.30 -5.29
N TRP A 299 16.47 -14.22 -6.05
CA TRP A 299 16.76 -14.26 -7.48
C TRP A 299 18.20 -13.89 -7.81
N ALA A 300 18.73 -14.62 -8.78
CA ALA A 300 20.03 -14.42 -9.41
C ALA A 300 19.87 -13.98 -10.86
N GLU A 301 20.96 -13.51 -11.46
CA GLU A 301 20.95 -13.03 -12.84
C GLU A 301 20.47 -14.08 -13.85
N LYS A 302 20.85 -15.35 -13.65
CA LYS A 302 20.47 -16.49 -14.48
C LYS A 302 18.97 -16.79 -14.53
N ASP A 303 18.20 -16.22 -13.61
CA ASP A 303 16.76 -16.47 -13.50
C ASP A 303 15.96 -15.63 -14.52
N PHE A 304 16.63 -14.71 -15.22
CA PHE A 304 16.02 -13.76 -16.15
C PHE A 304 16.57 -13.90 -17.57
N GLU A 305 15.67 -13.86 -18.56
CA GLU A 305 16.00 -13.86 -19.99
C GLU A 305 16.51 -12.50 -20.47
N TYR A 306 16.09 -11.40 -19.82
CA TYR A 306 16.35 -10.05 -20.33
C TYR A 306 16.99 -9.11 -19.31
N ARG A 307 17.68 -8.11 -19.85
CA ARG A 307 18.17 -6.92 -19.17
C ARG A 307 17.41 -5.71 -19.70
N VAL A 308 17.06 -4.78 -18.82
CA VAL A 308 16.43 -3.51 -19.19
C VAL A 308 17.43 -2.39 -18.92
N VAL A 309 17.75 -1.59 -19.95
CA VAL A 309 18.66 -0.45 -19.86
C VAL A 309 18.03 0.71 -20.62
N GLY A 310 17.85 1.87 -19.96
CA GLY A 310 17.32 3.07 -20.63
C GLY A 310 15.96 2.85 -21.33
N ASN A 311 15.07 2.06 -20.72
CA ASN A 311 13.76 1.64 -21.27
C ASN A 311 13.84 0.77 -22.56
N GLN A 312 15.01 0.23 -22.87
CA GLN A 312 15.22 -0.75 -23.94
C GLN A 312 15.45 -2.14 -23.35
N VAL A 313 15.05 -3.16 -24.10
CA VAL A 313 15.15 -4.57 -23.70
C VAL A 313 16.29 -5.23 -24.46
N PHE A 314 17.16 -5.91 -23.73
CA PHE A 314 18.29 -6.65 -24.26
C PHE A 314 18.22 -8.10 -23.78
N ASP A 315 18.66 -9.04 -24.61
CA ASP A 315 18.91 -10.40 -24.16
C ASP A 315 19.98 -10.40 -23.06
N ALA A 316 19.74 -11.12 -21.96
CA ALA A 316 20.63 -11.12 -20.81
C ALA A 316 21.99 -11.77 -21.10
N GLN A 317 22.04 -12.76 -21.99
CA GLN A 317 23.26 -13.51 -22.33
C GLN A 317 23.96 -12.96 -23.57
N ALA A 318 23.20 -12.74 -24.63
CA ALA A 318 23.71 -12.31 -25.92
C ALA A 318 23.93 -10.79 -26.00
N GLY A 319 23.26 -10.01 -25.14
CA GLY A 319 23.40 -8.55 -25.08
C GLY A 319 22.80 -7.81 -26.28
N PHE A 320 22.11 -8.49 -27.19
CA PHE A 320 21.48 -7.85 -28.34
C PHE A 320 20.14 -7.22 -27.97
N HIS A 321 19.85 -6.08 -28.59
CA HIS A 321 18.59 -5.37 -28.42
C HIS A 321 17.42 -6.16 -29.02
N HIS A 322 16.32 -6.27 -28.27
CA HIS A 322 15.13 -7.04 -28.65
C HIS A 322 13.92 -6.11 -28.90
N PRO A 323 13.80 -5.48 -30.08
CA PRO A 323 12.81 -4.42 -30.33
C PRO A 323 11.34 -4.89 -30.27
N GLY A 324 11.08 -6.18 -30.40
CA GLY A 324 9.73 -6.76 -30.31
C GLY A 324 9.18 -6.90 -28.89
N ILE A 325 10.01 -6.71 -27.86
CA ILE A 325 9.61 -6.88 -26.46
C ILE A 325 9.65 -5.53 -25.75
N THR A 326 8.57 -5.17 -25.09
CA THR A 326 8.49 -3.93 -24.31
C THR A 326 8.80 -4.18 -22.84
N VAL A 327 9.35 -3.17 -22.17
CA VAL A 327 9.56 -3.23 -20.71
C VAL A 327 8.26 -3.51 -19.95
N LYS A 328 7.14 -2.91 -20.39
CA LYS A 328 5.81 -3.11 -19.78
C LYS A 328 5.31 -4.55 -19.90
N SER A 329 5.53 -5.20 -21.05
CA SER A 329 5.14 -6.61 -21.24
C SER A 329 5.94 -7.54 -20.33
N LEU A 330 7.24 -7.29 -20.15
CA LEU A 330 8.08 -8.06 -19.22
C LEU A 330 7.62 -7.88 -17.78
N GLN A 331 7.42 -6.63 -17.34
CA GLN A 331 6.90 -6.34 -16.00
C GLN A 331 5.57 -7.06 -15.73
N THR A 332 4.64 -7.02 -16.69
CA THR A 332 3.33 -7.68 -16.55
C THR A 332 3.49 -9.20 -16.40
N SER A 333 4.40 -9.79 -17.18
CA SER A 333 4.73 -11.22 -17.12
C SER A 333 5.34 -11.61 -15.78
N ASP A 334 6.37 -10.87 -15.33
CA ASP A 334 7.06 -11.11 -14.08
C ASP A 334 6.12 -10.95 -12.89
N VAL A 335 5.29 -9.90 -12.88
CA VAL A 335 4.27 -9.68 -11.85
C VAL A 335 3.34 -10.88 -11.70
N LYS A 336 2.84 -11.44 -12.82
CA LYS A 336 1.95 -12.62 -12.77
C LYS A 336 2.61 -13.87 -12.15
N ARG A 337 3.93 -14.02 -12.36
CA ARG A 337 4.71 -15.15 -11.85
C ARG A 337 5.10 -14.98 -10.39
N ILE A 338 5.27 -13.74 -9.93
CA ILE A 338 5.80 -13.47 -8.59
C ILE A 338 4.72 -13.11 -7.56
N GLN A 339 3.69 -12.35 -7.96
CA GLN A 339 2.72 -11.83 -7.00
C GLN A 339 1.69 -12.88 -6.60
N SER A 340 1.32 -12.87 -5.31
CA SER A 340 0.24 -13.69 -4.76
C SER A 340 -1.15 -13.02 -4.83
N TYR A 341 -1.24 -11.79 -5.33
CA TYR A 341 -2.49 -11.02 -5.39
C TYR A 341 -3.58 -11.81 -6.12
N GLY A 342 -4.72 -11.98 -5.45
CA GLY A 342 -5.93 -12.54 -6.05
C GLY A 342 -5.91 -14.05 -6.23
N ARG A 343 -4.95 -14.77 -5.61
CA ARG A 343 -4.82 -16.23 -5.73
C ARG A 343 -5.71 -16.98 -4.72
N PRO A 344 -6.31 -18.14 -5.08
CA PRO A 344 -6.21 -18.81 -6.39
C PRO A 344 -6.90 -18.02 -7.50
N TYR A 345 -6.58 -18.25 -8.78
CA TYR A 345 -7.36 -17.64 -9.86
C TYR A 345 -8.62 -18.46 -10.14
N ASP A 346 -9.63 -17.82 -10.71
CA ASP A 346 -10.81 -18.53 -11.23
C ASP A 346 -10.45 -19.29 -12.52
N THR A 347 -11.44 -19.96 -13.10
CA THR A 347 -11.27 -20.76 -14.33
C THR A 347 -10.84 -19.93 -15.54
N ASP A 348 -10.99 -18.61 -15.49
CA ASP A 348 -10.58 -17.68 -16.55
C ASP A 348 -9.20 -17.05 -16.27
N GLU A 349 -8.44 -17.59 -15.31
CA GLU A 349 -7.18 -17.02 -14.82
C GLU A 349 -7.30 -15.59 -14.25
N LYS A 350 -8.50 -15.19 -13.81
CA LYS A 350 -8.69 -13.90 -13.16
C LYS A 350 -8.48 -14.03 -11.65
N PRO A 351 -8.06 -12.96 -10.97
CA PRO A 351 -8.05 -12.89 -9.52
C PRO A 351 -9.36 -13.39 -8.90
N SER A 352 -9.32 -14.49 -8.14
CA SER A 352 -10.39 -14.78 -7.20
C SER A 352 -10.18 -13.80 -6.04
N GLY A 353 -10.89 -12.69 -6.10
CA GLY A 353 -11.12 -11.79 -4.98
C GLY A 353 -12.52 -11.98 -4.42
N GLY A 354 -12.89 -11.16 -3.45
CA GLY A 354 -14.25 -11.09 -2.94
C GLY A 354 -14.46 -9.81 -2.16
N SER A 355 -15.48 -9.80 -1.31
CA SER A 355 -15.85 -8.61 -0.54
C SER A 355 -15.49 -8.75 0.94
N TYR A 356 -15.51 -7.63 1.64
CA TYR A 356 -15.39 -7.58 3.10
C TYR A 356 -16.62 -8.23 3.76
N ASN A 357 -16.41 -8.96 4.86
CA ASN A 357 -17.44 -9.71 5.60
C ASN A 357 -18.30 -8.83 6.50
N PHE A 358 -17.74 -7.72 6.98
CA PHE A 358 -18.39 -6.87 7.99
C PHE A 358 -18.68 -5.47 7.46
N PRO A 359 -19.20 -5.29 6.23
CA PRO A 359 -19.36 -3.95 5.70
C PRO A 359 -20.44 -3.18 6.46
N ALA A 360 -20.14 -1.93 6.78
CA ALA A 360 -21.07 -1.04 7.47
C ALA A 360 -22.40 -0.96 6.69
N GLU A 361 -23.51 -1.12 7.41
CA GLU A 361 -24.86 -1.07 6.83
C GLU A 361 -25.26 0.35 6.48
N ASN A 362 -24.73 1.32 7.22
CA ASN A 362 -24.89 2.73 6.94
C ASN A 362 -23.54 3.45 7.11
N PRO A 363 -23.04 4.21 6.12
CA PRO A 363 -21.82 5.01 6.26
C PRO A 363 -21.83 5.96 7.44
N LYS A 364 -23.02 6.38 7.91
CA LYS A 364 -23.15 7.21 9.12
C LYS A 364 -22.75 6.49 10.41
N GLU A 365 -22.66 5.16 10.38
CA GLU A 365 -22.15 4.36 11.50
C GLU A 365 -20.63 4.43 11.58
N LEU A 366 -19.96 4.83 10.49
CA LEU A 366 -18.52 5.05 10.52
C LEU A 366 -18.23 6.28 11.36
N GLN A 367 -17.28 6.14 12.28
CA GLN A 367 -16.80 7.28 13.02
C GLN A 367 -15.93 8.16 12.11
N ASP A 368 -16.46 9.35 11.78
CA ASP A 368 -15.78 10.35 10.97
C ASP A 368 -14.80 11.15 11.82
N TRP A 369 -13.52 11.16 11.44
CA TRP A 369 -12.49 11.94 12.14
C TRP A 369 -12.40 13.39 11.68
N THR A 370 -13.17 13.77 10.66
CA THR A 370 -13.29 15.16 10.21
C THR A 370 -14.27 15.99 11.04
N GLU A 371 -15.04 15.34 11.93
CA GLU A 371 -15.98 15.98 12.85
C GLU A 371 -15.40 16.33 14.22
#